data_AF-A0A7V0Y0G7-F1
#
_entry.id   AF-A0A7V0Y0G7-F1
#
_cell.length_a   1.000
_cell.length_b   1.000
_cell.length_c   1.000
_cell.angle_alpha   90.00
_cell.angle_beta   90.00
_cell.angle_gamma   90.00
#
_symmetry.space_group_name_H-M   'P 1'
#
loop_
_entity.id
_entity.type
_entity.pdbx_description
1 polymer ?
#
loop_
_entity_poly.entity_id
_entity_poly.type
_entity_poly.pdbx_seq_one_letter_code
_entity_poly.pdbx_strand_id
1 'polypeptide(L)'
;MTKKNIQKKISVEIVKDTGIILAPNKQRVILRPYIPVNESRIERVISRVLSLNESDVLDKLKNVLEKFSHRHHNLEFLLESQFKTVRKYMPTDASLSHERRLLIGSFFWSEYSFESAALFNPSIIPHPDQSKLADGSLRFIISLRATGEGHISSLTFRSGIIDENCNIKLDDPSIFASSAEMKADALYNKTVFIRKLCEMNIHSNFSNQILGSIPDEFTMEELTAKIKFFIIDQKPLTQPEKLTIEKIKWLAQCNYEA
;
A
#
# COMPACT_ATOMS: atom_id res chain seq x y z
N MET A 1 63.47 25.25 36.42
CA MET A 1 62.48 25.64 35.40
C MET A 1 61.87 24.38 34.79
N THR A 2 60.72 23.96 35.32
CA THR A 2 60.05 22.70 34.98
C THR A 2 59.19 22.91 33.74
N LYS A 3 59.55 22.29 32.60
CA LYS A 3 58.72 22.31 31.39
C LYS A 3 57.49 21.44 31.61
N LYS A 4 56.31 22.08 31.63
CA LYS A 4 55.00 21.42 31.69
C LYS A 4 54.83 20.51 30.48
N ASN A 5 54.56 19.24 30.77
CA ASN A 5 53.97 18.27 29.84
C ASN A 5 52.67 18.85 29.28
N ILE A 6 52.64 19.09 27.98
CA ILE A 6 51.40 19.41 27.26
C ILE A 6 50.69 18.08 27.03
N GLN A 7 49.69 17.83 27.88
CA GLN A 7 48.80 16.68 27.80
C GLN A 7 48.06 16.74 26.46
N LYS A 8 48.40 15.81 25.57
CA LYS A 8 47.73 15.63 24.26
C LYS A 8 46.26 15.36 24.55
N LYS A 9 45.39 16.33 24.25
CA LYS A 9 43.94 16.23 24.43
C LYS A 9 43.45 15.17 23.45
N ILE A 10 43.23 13.95 23.92
CA ILE A 10 42.63 12.88 23.13
C ILE A 10 41.19 13.31 22.88
N SER A 11 40.90 13.79 21.67
CA SER A 11 39.54 13.98 21.20
C SER A 11 38.94 12.60 21.01
N VAL A 12 38.15 12.14 21.97
CA VAL A 12 37.31 10.95 21.78
C VAL A 12 36.27 11.32 20.74
N GLU A 13 36.29 10.63 19.61
CA GLU A 13 35.26 10.77 18.58
C GLU A 13 33.97 10.14 19.11
N ILE A 14 33.04 10.99 19.57
CA ILE A 14 31.75 10.54 20.15
C ILE A 14 30.73 10.23 19.04
N VAL A 15 30.97 10.75 17.83
CA VAL A 15 30.10 10.59 16.66
C VAL A 15 30.97 10.27 15.45
N LYS A 16 30.73 9.11 14.84
CA LYS A 16 31.35 8.68 13.57
C LYS A 16 30.33 8.84 12.46
N ASP A 17 30.65 9.63 11.44
CA ASP A 17 29.85 9.66 10.22
C ASP A 17 30.05 8.34 9.46
N THR A 18 28.95 7.70 9.10
CA THR A 18 28.97 6.42 8.37
C THR A 18 29.03 6.62 6.86
N GLY A 19 28.73 7.83 6.37
CA GLY A 19 28.59 8.12 4.94
C GLY A 19 27.38 7.46 4.27
N ILE A 20 26.51 6.78 5.02
CA ILE A 20 25.35 6.08 4.49
C ILE A 20 24.24 7.09 4.16
N ILE A 21 23.76 7.06 2.92
CA ILE A 21 22.66 7.90 2.45
C ILE A 21 21.45 7.03 2.13
N LEU A 22 20.34 7.30 2.80
CA LEU A 22 19.02 6.73 2.48
C LEU A 22 18.26 7.71 1.58
N ALA A 23 18.34 7.50 0.28
CA ALA A 23 17.67 8.33 -0.72
C ALA A 23 16.33 7.72 -1.17
N PRO A 24 15.31 8.54 -1.48
CA PRO A 24 14.07 8.07 -2.08
C PRO A 24 14.33 7.42 -3.44
N ASN A 25 13.63 6.32 -3.73
CA ASN A 25 13.69 5.64 -5.01
C ASN A 25 12.31 5.56 -5.70
N LYS A 26 12.13 6.37 -6.74
CA LYS A 26 10.91 6.40 -7.58
C LYS A 26 10.62 5.13 -8.37
N GLN A 27 11.59 4.22 -8.48
CA GLN A 27 11.40 2.93 -9.16
C GLN A 27 10.70 1.91 -8.25
N ARG A 28 10.63 2.19 -6.94
CA ARG A 28 9.91 1.34 -5.98
C ARG A 28 8.42 1.61 -6.09
N VAL A 29 7.74 0.73 -6.82
CA VAL A 29 6.32 0.83 -7.13
C VAL A 29 5.55 -0.33 -6.52
N ILE A 30 4.28 -0.08 -6.21
CA ILE A 30 3.27 -1.10 -5.91
C ILE A 30 2.12 -0.99 -6.91
N LEU A 31 1.39 -2.08 -7.14
CA LEU A 31 0.12 -2.03 -7.85
C LEU A 31 -1.02 -1.62 -6.90
N ARG A 32 -1.84 -0.68 -7.35
CA ARG A 32 -3.08 -0.26 -6.68
C ARG A 32 -4.27 -0.44 -7.62
N PRO A 33 -5.43 -0.91 -7.14
CA PRO A 33 -6.62 -1.01 -7.98
C PRO A 33 -6.98 0.36 -8.55
N TYR A 34 -7.18 0.41 -9.85
CA TYR A 34 -7.62 1.59 -10.59
C TYR A 34 -8.92 1.26 -11.33
N ILE A 35 -10.01 1.20 -10.58
CA ILE A 35 -11.35 0.95 -11.13
C ILE A 35 -12.08 2.31 -11.24
N PRO A 36 -12.44 2.75 -12.46
CA PRO A 36 -13.24 3.95 -12.64
C PRO A 36 -14.55 3.89 -11.87
N VAL A 37 -14.96 5.01 -11.25
CA VAL A 37 -16.28 5.11 -10.58
C VAL A 37 -17.44 4.97 -11.57
N ASN A 38 -17.23 5.41 -12.82
CA ASN A 38 -18.25 5.32 -13.87
C ASN A 38 -18.27 3.91 -14.48
N GLU A 39 -19.33 3.15 -14.20
CA GLU A 39 -19.52 1.78 -14.69
C GLU A 39 -19.49 1.69 -16.23
N SER A 40 -20.09 2.66 -16.95
CA SER A 40 -20.05 2.69 -18.42
C SER A 40 -18.62 2.80 -18.97
N ARG A 41 -17.68 3.38 -18.19
CA ARG A 41 -16.26 3.43 -18.57
C ARG A 41 -15.60 2.07 -18.39
N ILE A 42 -15.98 1.32 -17.36
CA ILE A 42 -15.50 -0.05 -17.13
C ILE A 42 -15.97 -0.95 -18.29
N GLU A 43 -17.27 -0.93 -18.59
CA GLU A 43 -17.88 -1.69 -19.69
C GLU A 43 -17.20 -1.39 -21.02
N ARG A 44 -16.99 -0.12 -21.36
CA ARG A 44 -16.30 0.27 -22.59
C ARG A 44 -14.87 -0.26 -22.70
N VAL A 45 -14.13 -0.31 -21.59
CA VAL A 45 -12.78 -0.89 -21.58
C VAL A 45 -12.85 -2.39 -21.86
N ILE A 46 -13.76 -3.10 -21.17
CA ILE A 46 -14.01 -4.52 -21.36
C ILE A 46 -14.40 -4.80 -22.82
N SER A 47 -15.40 -4.10 -23.37
CA SER A 47 -15.86 -4.30 -24.75
C SER A 47 -14.76 -4.11 -25.79
N ARG A 48 -13.83 -3.16 -25.57
CA ARG A 48 -12.68 -2.97 -26.46
C ARG A 48 -11.75 -4.19 -26.42
N VAL A 49 -11.47 -4.73 -25.24
CA VAL A 49 -10.66 -5.96 -25.13
C VAL A 49 -11.39 -7.14 -25.76
N LEU A 50 -12.72 -7.26 -25.58
CA LEU A 50 -13.53 -8.32 -26.20
C LEU A 50 -13.54 -8.26 -27.74
N SER A 51 -13.45 -7.05 -28.32
CA SER A 51 -13.39 -6.88 -29.78
C SER A 51 -12.07 -7.29 -30.44
N LEU A 52 -11.03 -7.56 -29.65
CA LEU A 52 -9.74 -8.04 -30.16
C LEU A 52 -9.85 -9.50 -30.61
N ASN A 53 -9.13 -9.88 -31.67
CA ASN A 53 -8.89 -11.30 -31.97
C ASN A 53 -7.89 -11.89 -30.94
N GLU A 54 -7.76 -13.22 -30.89
CA GLU A 54 -6.89 -13.87 -29.90
C GLU A 54 -5.39 -13.53 -30.10
N SER A 55 -4.93 -13.32 -31.34
CA SER A 55 -3.53 -12.92 -31.59
C SER A 55 -3.22 -11.56 -30.95
N ASP A 56 -4.10 -10.58 -31.12
CA ASP A 56 -3.97 -9.26 -30.52
C ASP A 56 -4.01 -9.29 -29.00
N VAL A 57 -4.78 -10.21 -28.41
CA VAL A 57 -4.81 -10.41 -26.95
C VAL A 57 -3.46 -10.93 -26.46
N LEU A 58 -2.92 -11.96 -27.11
CA LEU A 58 -1.63 -12.55 -26.75
C LEU A 58 -0.50 -11.53 -26.86
N ASP A 59 -0.44 -10.77 -27.96
CA ASP A 59 0.60 -9.76 -28.18
C ASP A 59 0.53 -8.62 -27.15
N LYS A 60 -0.68 -8.14 -26.82
CA LYS A 60 -0.86 -7.09 -25.81
C LYS A 60 -0.54 -7.59 -24.41
N LEU A 61 -0.98 -8.80 -24.05
CA LEU A 61 -0.67 -9.38 -22.75
C LEU A 61 0.84 -9.60 -22.60
N LYS A 62 1.51 -10.12 -23.62
CA LYS A 62 2.97 -10.26 -23.64
C LYS A 62 3.65 -8.92 -23.38
N ASN A 63 3.21 -7.84 -24.03
CA ASN A 63 3.76 -6.51 -23.79
C ASN A 63 3.56 -6.01 -22.35
N VAL A 64 2.41 -6.32 -21.73
CA VAL A 64 2.16 -6.04 -20.31
C VAL A 64 3.14 -6.82 -19.44
N LEU A 65 3.26 -8.13 -19.64
CA LEU A 65 4.14 -8.97 -18.83
C LEU A 65 5.61 -8.55 -18.95
N GLU A 66 6.09 -8.24 -20.16
CA GLU A 66 7.46 -7.75 -20.39
C GLU A 66 7.75 -6.44 -19.63
N LYS A 67 6.79 -5.50 -19.62
CA LYS A 67 6.96 -4.19 -18.98
C LYS A 67 6.84 -4.18 -17.46
N PHE A 68 6.15 -5.16 -16.87
CA PHE A 68 5.74 -5.08 -15.47
C PHE A 68 6.19 -6.27 -14.60
N SER A 69 6.44 -7.46 -15.16
CA SER A 69 6.78 -8.67 -14.39
C SER A 69 8.03 -8.52 -13.53
N HIS A 70 9.04 -7.78 -14.01
CA HIS A 70 10.29 -7.57 -13.29
C HIS A 70 10.16 -6.65 -12.05
N ARG A 71 9.02 -5.97 -11.86
CA ARG A 71 8.75 -5.07 -10.72
C ARG A 71 7.68 -5.59 -9.77
N HIS A 72 6.91 -6.59 -10.18
CA HIS A 72 5.75 -7.10 -9.43
C HIS A 72 5.83 -8.59 -9.25
N HIS A 73 5.91 -9.02 -7.99
CA HIS A 73 5.80 -10.43 -7.63
C HIS A 73 4.39 -10.95 -7.93
N ASN A 74 4.27 -12.13 -8.54
CA ASN A 74 3.00 -12.78 -8.89
C ASN A 74 2.05 -11.91 -9.75
N LEU A 75 2.58 -11.19 -10.74
CA LEU A 75 1.78 -10.28 -11.57
C LEU A 75 0.53 -10.93 -12.18
N GLU A 76 0.64 -12.12 -12.77
CA GLU A 76 -0.52 -12.81 -13.38
C GLU A 76 -1.65 -13.08 -12.38
N PHE A 77 -1.32 -13.47 -11.15
CA PHE A 77 -2.32 -13.64 -10.09
C PHE A 77 -3.04 -12.34 -9.78
N LEU A 78 -2.32 -11.21 -9.73
CA LEU A 78 -2.90 -9.88 -9.52
C LEU A 78 -3.78 -9.46 -10.71
N LEU A 79 -3.38 -9.77 -11.95
CA LEU A 79 -4.20 -9.49 -13.12
C LEU A 79 -5.51 -10.29 -13.09
N GLU A 80 -5.43 -11.59 -12.79
CA GLU A 80 -6.61 -12.46 -12.68
C GLU A 80 -7.54 -12.04 -11.53
N SER A 81 -6.99 -11.65 -10.37
CA SER A 81 -7.80 -11.20 -9.24
C SER A 81 -8.60 -9.95 -9.58
N GLN A 82 -7.99 -9.01 -10.30
CA GLN A 82 -8.64 -7.79 -10.74
C GLN A 82 -9.71 -8.03 -11.81
N PHE A 83 -9.48 -8.99 -12.72
CA PHE A 83 -10.54 -9.45 -13.63
C PHE A 83 -11.76 -9.94 -12.85
N LYS A 84 -11.57 -10.77 -11.82
CA LYS A 84 -12.69 -11.27 -10.98
C LYS A 84 -13.49 -10.12 -10.37
N THR A 85 -12.83 -9.03 -9.95
CA THR A 85 -13.50 -7.84 -9.41
C THR A 85 -14.39 -7.12 -10.45
N VAL A 86 -13.95 -7.06 -11.71
CA VAL A 86 -14.69 -6.36 -12.78
C VAL A 86 -15.59 -7.28 -13.61
N ARG A 87 -15.57 -8.60 -13.37
CA ARG A 87 -16.35 -9.60 -14.11
C ARG A 87 -17.85 -9.28 -14.18
N LYS A 88 -18.41 -8.68 -13.13
CA LYS A 88 -19.83 -8.28 -13.07
C LYS A 88 -20.25 -7.22 -14.11
N TYR A 89 -19.30 -6.55 -14.76
CA TYR A 89 -19.56 -5.57 -15.82
C TYR A 89 -19.40 -6.16 -17.22
N MET A 90 -19.29 -7.49 -17.33
CA MET A 90 -19.25 -8.18 -18.60
C MET A 90 -20.62 -8.12 -19.29
N PRO A 91 -20.67 -7.88 -20.62
CA PRO A 91 -21.93 -7.85 -21.36
C PRO A 91 -22.54 -9.24 -21.56
N THR A 92 -21.76 -10.31 -21.36
CA THR A 92 -22.17 -11.71 -21.57
C THR A 92 -21.47 -12.63 -20.57
N ASP A 93 -22.09 -13.75 -20.21
CA ASP A 93 -21.50 -14.82 -19.39
C ASP A 93 -20.60 -15.79 -20.17
N ALA A 94 -20.18 -15.42 -21.38
CA ALA A 94 -19.31 -16.25 -22.20
C ALA A 94 -17.97 -16.57 -21.49
N SER A 95 -17.52 -17.81 -21.64
CA SER A 95 -16.20 -18.21 -21.16
C SER A 95 -15.11 -17.51 -21.97
N LEU A 96 -14.14 -16.90 -21.29
CA LEU A 96 -13.00 -16.22 -21.91
C LEU A 96 -11.74 -17.07 -21.78
N SER A 97 -10.83 -16.96 -22.75
CA SER A 97 -9.47 -17.47 -22.61
C SER A 97 -8.79 -16.88 -21.37
N HIS A 98 -7.81 -17.60 -20.81
CA HIS A 98 -7.10 -17.13 -19.63
C HIS A 98 -6.40 -15.80 -19.89
N GLU A 99 -5.76 -15.69 -21.04
CA GLU A 99 -4.99 -14.53 -21.48
C GLU A 99 -5.88 -13.29 -21.65
N ARG A 100 -7.11 -13.48 -22.15
CA ARG A 100 -8.08 -12.39 -22.25
C ARG A 100 -8.54 -11.91 -20.87
N ARG A 101 -8.71 -12.81 -19.90
CA ARG A 101 -9.00 -12.43 -18.49
C ARG A 101 -7.85 -11.62 -17.90
N LEU A 102 -6.61 -12.08 -18.05
CA LEU A 102 -5.42 -11.36 -17.59
C LEU A 102 -5.31 -9.97 -18.23
N LEU A 103 -5.53 -9.88 -19.54
CA LEU A 103 -5.48 -8.62 -20.27
C LEU A 103 -6.56 -7.65 -19.78
N ILE A 104 -7.80 -8.10 -19.57
CA ILE A 104 -8.87 -7.27 -18.99
C ILE A 104 -8.43 -6.75 -17.62
N GLY A 105 -7.95 -7.63 -16.74
CA GLY A 105 -7.51 -7.27 -15.39
C GLY A 105 -6.40 -6.21 -15.38
N SER A 106 -5.49 -6.26 -16.35
CA SER A 106 -4.36 -5.31 -16.47
C SER A 106 -4.77 -3.85 -16.65
N PHE A 107 -5.93 -3.58 -17.28
CA PHE A 107 -6.42 -2.22 -17.48
C PHE A 107 -6.94 -1.56 -16.19
N PHE A 108 -7.12 -2.33 -15.13
CA PHE A 108 -7.70 -1.85 -13.88
C PHE A 108 -6.69 -1.84 -12.73
N TRP A 109 -5.40 -1.86 -13.06
CA TRP A 109 -4.30 -1.62 -12.14
C TRP A 109 -3.59 -0.32 -12.49
N SER A 110 -3.02 0.34 -11.48
CA SER A 110 -2.07 1.43 -11.66
C SER A 110 -0.84 1.17 -10.81
N GLU A 111 0.33 1.45 -11.36
CA GLU A 111 1.53 1.58 -10.54
C GLU A 111 1.45 2.85 -9.68
N TYR A 112 2.02 2.76 -8.50
CA TYR A 112 2.15 3.87 -7.56
C TYR A 112 3.54 3.82 -6.94
N SER A 113 4.35 4.85 -7.16
CA SER A 113 5.64 4.99 -6.50
C SER A 113 5.45 5.50 -5.06
N PHE A 114 5.64 4.61 -4.08
CA PHE A 114 5.44 4.94 -2.66
C PHE A 114 6.62 5.68 -2.01
N GLU A 115 7.75 5.74 -2.71
CA GLU A 115 9.00 6.34 -2.24
C GLU A 115 9.57 7.34 -3.26
N SER A 116 8.72 8.12 -3.92
CA SER A 116 9.14 9.04 -4.99
C SER A 116 9.68 10.38 -4.49
N ALA A 117 9.24 10.86 -3.33
CA ALA A 117 9.46 12.24 -2.91
C ALA A 117 10.48 12.36 -1.75
N ALA A 118 10.30 11.60 -0.68
CA ALA A 118 11.12 11.75 0.53
C ALA A 118 11.16 10.47 1.38
N LEU A 119 12.27 10.31 2.11
CA LEU A 119 12.48 9.34 3.18
C LEU A 119 12.94 10.10 4.43
N PHE A 120 12.24 9.94 5.54
CA PHE A 120 12.56 10.66 6.77
C PHE A 120 12.01 9.95 8.01
N ASN A 121 12.26 10.51 9.19
CA ASN A 121 11.87 9.97 10.50
C ASN A 121 12.36 8.53 10.72
N PRO A 122 13.67 8.25 10.61
CA PRO A 122 14.18 6.93 10.89
C PRO A 122 13.95 6.55 12.35
N SER A 123 13.58 5.30 12.61
CA SER A 123 13.69 4.68 13.94
C SER A 123 14.30 3.30 13.78
N ILE A 124 15.22 2.94 14.66
CA ILE A 124 16.03 1.73 14.55
C ILE A 124 15.83 0.83 15.77
N ILE A 125 15.70 -0.47 15.53
CA ILE A 125 15.61 -1.49 16.58
C ILE A 125 16.50 -2.69 16.22
N PRO A 126 16.92 -3.51 17.20
CA PRO A 126 17.45 -4.84 16.92
C PRO A 126 16.45 -5.66 16.10
N HIS A 127 16.94 -6.36 15.08
CA HIS A 127 16.12 -7.28 14.30
C HIS A 127 15.69 -8.47 15.19
N PRO A 128 14.45 -8.99 15.10
CA PRO A 128 14.00 -10.12 15.94
C PRO A 128 14.83 -11.40 15.76
N ASP A 129 15.26 -11.67 14.52
CA ASP A 129 16.21 -12.71 14.18
C ASP A 129 17.66 -12.18 14.17
N GLN A 130 18.52 -12.75 15.03
CA GLN A 130 19.96 -12.49 15.14
C GLN A 130 20.81 -13.72 14.76
N SER A 131 20.22 -14.73 14.13
CA SER A 131 20.95 -15.94 13.74
C SER A 131 21.99 -15.67 12.64
N LYS A 132 23.04 -16.51 12.60
CA LYS A 132 24.09 -16.48 11.55
C LYS A 132 24.86 -15.16 11.44
N LEU A 133 25.06 -14.48 12.57
CA LEU A 133 25.92 -13.30 12.66
C LEU A 133 27.30 -13.68 13.18
N ALA A 134 28.32 -12.91 12.81
CA ALA A 134 29.63 -13.00 13.45
C ALA A 134 29.52 -12.49 14.90
N ASP A 135 30.40 -12.99 15.77
CA ASP A 135 30.47 -12.53 17.16
C ASP A 135 30.65 -11.01 17.22
N GLY A 136 29.99 -10.37 18.19
CA GLY A 136 30.01 -8.91 18.34
C GLY A 136 29.18 -8.13 17.32
N SER A 137 28.51 -8.79 16.37
CA SER A 137 27.63 -8.13 15.39
C SER A 137 26.16 -8.10 15.84
N LEU A 138 25.41 -7.11 15.37
CA LEU A 138 23.98 -6.95 15.62
C LEU A 138 23.25 -6.63 14.31
N ARG A 139 22.24 -7.44 13.96
CA ARG A 139 21.30 -7.12 12.88
C ARG A 139 20.25 -6.13 13.39
N PHE A 140 19.88 -5.16 12.57
CA PHE A 140 18.87 -4.17 12.91
C PHE A 140 17.82 -4.02 11.81
N ILE A 141 16.70 -3.39 12.17
CA ILE A 141 15.68 -2.88 11.24
C ILE A 141 15.54 -1.38 11.47
N ILE A 142 15.46 -0.63 10.37
CA ILE A 142 15.12 0.80 10.35
C ILE A 142 13.73 0.95 9.74
N SER A 143 12.81 1.59 10.45
CA SER A 143 11.57 2.10 9.88
C SER A 143 11.79 3.50 9.32
N LEU A 144 11.19 3.78 8.17
CA LEU A 144 11.27 5.07 7.48
C LEU A 144 9.88 5.49 7.04
N ARG A 145 9.61 6.78 7.16
CA ARG A 145 8.45 7.40 6.52
C ARG A 145 8.81 7.71 5.07
N ALA A 146 8.19 7.00 4.15
CA ALA A 146 8.27 7.25 2.72
C ALA A 146 7.11 8.16 2.28
N THR A 147 7.41 9.15 1.45
CA THR A 147 6.38 9.96 0.77
C THR A 147 6.39 9.62 -0.71
N GLY A 148 5.26 9.13 -1.19
CA GLY A 148 5.07 8.76 -2.59
C GLY A 148 4.33 9.81 -3.40
N GLU A 149 3.83 9.37 -4.56
CA GLU A 149 2.98 10.18 -5.42
C GLU A 149 1.76 10.73 -4.67
N GLY A 150 1.32 11.94 -5.01
CA GLY A 150 0.21 12.59 -4.30
C GLY A 150 0.49 12.88 -2.81
N HIS A 151 1.76 12.85 -2.38
CA HIS A 151 2.20 13.09 -1.00
C HIS A 151 1.61 12.11 0.03
N ILE A 152 1.23 10.91 -0.41
CA ILE A 152 0.73 9.89 0.50
C ILE A 152 1.90 9.30 1.27
N SER A 153 1.78 9.36 2.59
CA SER A 153 2.75 8.79 3.53
C SER A 153 2.62 7.27 3.59
N SER A 154 3.73 6.57 3.53
CA SER A 154 3.84 5.11 3.65
C SER A 154 4.94 4.75 4.65
N LEU A 155 4.82 3.61 5.30
CA LEU A 155 5.87 3.05 6.13
C LEU A 155 6.71 2.09 5.28
N THR A 156 8.02 2.24 5.28
CA THR A 156 8.93 1.29 4.64
C THR A 156 10.05 0.91 5.60
N PHE A 157 10.64 -0.26 5.36
CA PHE A 157 11.68 -0.80 6.22
C PHE A 157 12.98 -0.98 5.45
N ARG A 158 14.10 -0.88 6.16
CA ARG A 158 15.44 -1.32 5.74
C ARG A 158 16.00 -2.21 6.85
N SER A 159 16.88 -3.11 6.50
CA SER A 159 17.65 -3.89 7.47
C SER A 159 19.14 -3.70 7.22
N GLY A 160 19.94 -4.11 8.18
CA GLY A 160 21.39 -4.09 8.06
C GLY A 160 22.04 -4.73 9.26
N ILE A 161 23.37 -4.70 9.27
CA ILE A 161 24.21 -5.23 10.33
C ILE A 161 25.18 -4.14 10.77
N ILE A 162 25.37 -4.01 12.08
CA ILE A 162 26.48 -3.28 12.68
C ILE A 162 27.46 -4.30 13.29
N ASP A 163 28.76 -4.17 12.98
CA ASP A 163 29.82 -5.04 13.50
C ASP A 163 30.46 -4.51 14.80
N GLU A 164 31.37 -5.28 15.38
CA GLU A 164 32.12 -4.92 16.60
C GLU A 164 32.97 -3.64 16.47
N ASN A 165 33.28 -3.23 15.24
CA ASN A 165 34.04 -2.02 14.91
C ASN A 165 33.13 -0.83 14.57
N CYS A 166 31.82 -0.95 14.86
CA CYS A 166 30.79 0.02 14.54
C CYS A 166 30.70 0.35 13.04
N ASN A 167 31.03 -0.60 12.17
CA ASN A 167 30.78 -0.47 10.74
C ASN A 167 29.36 -0.93 10.44
N ILE A 168 28.62 -0.10 9.72
CA ILE A 168 27.23 -0.37 9.35
C ILE A 168 27.18 -0.79 7.89
N LYS A 169 26.49 -1.90 7.60
CA LYS A 169 26.14 -2.33 6.26
C LYS A 169 24.62 -2.47 6.17
N LEU A 170 24.01 -1.73 5.25
CA LEU A 170 22.59 -1.90 4.92
C LEU A 170 22.41 -3.02 3.91
N ASP A 171 21.30 -3.74 4.03
CA ASP A 171 20.85 -4.67 3.00
C ASP A 171 20.23 -3.89 1.83
N ASP A 172 20.40 -4.40 0.62
CA ASP A 172 19.72 -3.85 -0.55
C ASP A 172 18.21 -4.00 -0.38
N PRO A 173 17.41 -2.94 -0.63
CA PRO A 173 15.97 -3.06 -0.59
C PRO A 173 15.50 -4.04 -1.65
N SER A 174 14.52 -4.89 -1.29
CA SER A 174 13.85 -5.76 -2.26
C SER A 174 13.36 -4.95 -3.48
N ILE A 175 13.62 -5.51 -4.68
CA ILE A 175 13.12 -4.96 -5.94
C ILE A 175 11.60 -5.06 -6.06
N PHE A 176 10.99 -5.99 -5.32
CA PHE A 176 9.55 -6.14 -5.21
C PHE A 176 9.04 -5.41 -3.97
N ALA A 177 7.95 -4.68 -4.15
CA ALA A 177 7.16 -4.15 -3.06
C ALA A 177 5.71 -4.63 -3.20
N SER A 178 5.07 -4.88 -2.08
CA SER A 178 3.66 -5.21 -2.00
C SER A 178 3.00 -4.34 -0.94
N SER A 179 1.71 -4.07 -1.13
CA SER A 179 0.90 -3.52 -0.03
C SER A 179 0.69 -4.61 1.03
N ALA A 180 0.61 -4.21 2.29
CA ALA A 180 0.14 -5.12 3.33
C ALA A 180 -1.30 -5.57 3.00
N GLU A 181 -1.58 -6.87 3.14
CA GLU A 181 -2.93 -7.38 2.99
C GLU A 181 -3.78 -6.96 4.18
N MET A 182 -4.99 -6.47 3.90
CA MET A 182 -5.95 -6.21 4.96
C MET A 182 -6.54 -7.53 5.45
N LYS A 183 -6.57 -7.73 6.76
CA LYS A 183 -7.30 -8.84 7.38
C LYS A 183 -8.80 -8.48 7.42
N ALA A 184 -9.62 -9.28 6.74
CA ALA A 184 -11.06 -9.02 6.58
C ALA A 184 -11.86 -9.11 7.89
N ASP A 185 -11.35 -9.84 8.88
CA ASP A 185 -12.06 -10.19 10.12
C ASP A 185 -11.80 -9.22 11.28
N ALA A 186 -11.37 -7.99 10.97
CA ALA A 186 -11.18 -6.98 12.01
C ALA A 186 -12.53 -6.58 12.63
N LEU A 187 -12.64 -6.71 13.95
CA LEU A 187 -13.78 -6.23 14.72
C LEU A 187 -13.57 -4.76 15.08
N TYR A 188 -14.42 -3.89 14.57
CA TYR A 188 -14.37 -2.45 14.81
C TYR A 188 -15.23 -2.07 16.01
N ASN A 189 -14.67 -1.27 16.93
CA ASN A 189 -15.47 -0.62 17.98
C ASN A 189 -16.08 0.69 17.44
N LYS A 190 -17.41 0.78 17.43
CA LYS A 190 -18.17 1.92 16.89
C LYS A 190 -17.81 3.25 17.55
N THR A 191 -17.63 3.28 18.86
CA THR A 191 -17.26 4.52 19.58
C THR A 191 -15.90 5.04 19.13
N VAL A 192 -14.90 4.16 19.03
CA VAL A 192 -13.56 4.52 18.53
C VAL A 192 -13.62 4.95 17.07
N PHE A 193 -14.39 4.24 16.25
CA PHE A 193 -14.57 4.54 14.83
C PHE A 193 -15.19 5.92 14.60
N ILE A 194 -16.26 6.26 15.33
CA ILE A 194 -16.90 7.58 15.29
C ILE A 194 -15.92 8.67 15.73
N ARG A 195 -15.16 8.44 16.81
CA ARG A 195 -14.15 9.39 17.27
C ARG A 195 -13.12 9.70 16.19
N LYS A 196 -12.68 8.68 15.44
CA LYS A 196 -11.77 8.86 14.30
C LYS A 196 -12.41 9.63 13.15
N LEU A 197 -13.69 9.42 12.84
CA LEU A 197 -14.38 10.25 11.85
C LEU A 197 -14.50 11.71 12.27
N CYS A 198 -14.65 11.99 13.58
CA CYS A 198 -14.61 13.35 14.11
C CYS A 198 -13.23 13.98 13.92
N GLU A 199 -12.15 13.28 14.31
CA GLU A 199 -10.76 13.72 14.12
C GLU A 199 -10.44 14.03 12.64
N MET A 200 -11.07 13.31 11.70
CA MET A 200 -10.91 13.50 10.26
C MET A 200 -11.84 14.56 9.64
N ASN A 201 -12.69 15.23 10.42
CA ASN A 201 -13.73 16.15 9.94
C ASN A 201 -14.69 15.54 8.90
N ILE A 202 -15.03 14.25 9.06
CA ILE A 202 -16.00 13.53 8.22
C ILE A 202 -17.34 13.36 8.93
N HIS A 203 -17.31 13.37 10.26
CA HIS A 203 -18.49 13.17 11.08
C HIS A 203 -19.55 14.25 10.80
N SER A 204 -20.71 13.80 10.34
CA SER A 204 -21.84 14.61 9.88
C SER A 204 -23.16 13.89 10.14
N ASN A 205 -24.28 14.57 9.95
CA ASN A 205 -25.61 13.94 10.01
C ASN A 205 -25.70 12.72 9.07
N PHE A 206 -25.08 12.81 7.90
CA PHE A 206 -25.04 11.73 6.91
C PHE A 206 -24.23 10.52 7.40
N SER A 207 -23.02 10.72 7.96
CA SER A 207 -22.26 9.60 8.53
C SER A 207 -22.98 8.97 9.73
N ASN A 208 -23.71 9.76 10.52
CA ASN A 208 -24.50 9.25 11.64
C ASN A 208 -25.70 8.43 11.20
N GLN A 209 -26.32 8.73 10.07
CA GLN A 209 -27.37 7.89 9.52
C GLN A 209 -26.82 6.52 9.09
N ILE A 210 -25.64 6.50 8.46
CA ILE A 210 -24.96 5.25 8.05
C ILE A 210 -24.60 4.41 9.29
N LEU A 211 -23.97 5.03 10.30
CA LEU A 211 -23.45 4.34 11.47
C LEU A 211 -24.51 4.08 12.55
N GLY A 212 -25.61 4.83 12.57
CA GLY A 212 -26.63 4.72 13.61
C GLY A 212 -27.18 3.31 13.75
N SER A 213 -27.36 2.63 12.61
CA SER A 213 -27.96 1.29 12.54
C SER A 213 -26.94 0.13 12.58
N ILE A 214 -25.65 0.41 12.75
CA ILE A 214 -24.61 -0.61 12.91
C ILE A 214 -24.45 -0.96 14.40
N PRO A 215 -24.18 -2.23 14.77
CA PRO A 215 -23.97 -2.59 16.18
C PRO A 215 -22.72 -1.92 16.76
N ASP A 216 -22.56 -1.97 18.09
CA ASP A 216 -21.41 -1.35 18.78
C ASP A 216 -20.07 -1.98 18.39
N GLU A 217 -20.10 -3.25 18.00
CA GLU A 217 -19.01 -3.96 17.35
C GLU A 217 -19.47 -4.42 15.97
N PHE A 218 -18.66 -4.20 14.94
CA PHE A 218 -19.03 -4.56 13.58
C PHE A 218 -17.81 -4.96 12.75
N THR A 219 -18.07 -5.59 11.61
CA THR A 219 -17.06 -6.02 10.62
C THR A 219 -17.08 -5.15 9.37
N MET A 220 -16.05 -5.28 8.53
CA MET A 220 -16.01 -4.56 7.25
C MET A 220 -17.15 -4.99 6.31
N GLU A 221 -17.56 -6.26 6.39
CA GLU A 221 -18.69 -6.79 5.64
C GLU A 221 -20.01 -6.12 6.05
N GLU A 222 -20.28 -6.03 7.35
CA GLU A 222 -21.48 -5.37 7.89
C GLU A 222 -21.52 -3.89 7.53
N LEU A 223 -20.38 -3.18 7.67
CA LEU A 223 -20.28 -1.77 7.25
C LEU A 223 -20.59 -1.63 5.75
N THR A 224 -20.03 -2.50 4.92
CA THR A 224 -20.25 -2.47 3.46
C THR A 224 -21.70 -2.79 3.11
N ALA A 225 -22.31 -3.76 3.77
CA ALA A 225 -23.72 -4.11 3.58
C ALA A 225 -24.64 -2.97 3.99
N LYS A 226 -24.36 -2.31 5.13
CA LYS A 226 -25.14 -1.15 5.59
C LYS A 226 -25.02 0.04 4.65
N ILE A 227 -23.82 0.35 4.16
CA ILE A 227 -23.62 1.39 3.14
C ILE A 227 -24.42 1.06 1.87
N LYS A 228 -24.38 -0.19 1.39
CA LYS A 228 -25.15 -0.61 0.21
C LYS A 228 -26.66 -0.43 0.42
N PHE A 229 -27.18 -0.90 1.55
CA PHE A 229 -28.59 -0.75 1.90
C PHE A 229 -29.01 0.72 1.94
N PHE A 230 -28.20 1.56 2.59
CA PHE A 230 -28.45 2.99 2.69
C PHE A 230 -28.46 3.70 1.33
N ILE A 231 -27.59 3.29 0.38
CA ILE A 231 -27.55 3.86 -0.97
C ILE A 231 -28.82 3.50 -1.77
N ILE A 232 -29.32 2.27 -1.61
CA ILE A 232 -30.50 1.78 -2.35
C ILE A 232 -31.77 2.56 -1.94
N ASP A 233 -31.90 2.90 -0.66
CA ASP A 233 -33.09 3.55 -0.10
C ASP A 233 -33.12 5.09 -0.28
N GLN A 234 -32.08 5.69 -0.88
CA GLN A 234 -31.90 7.14 -0.94
C GLN A 234 -32.03 7.72 -2.35
N LYS A 235 -32.27 9.03 -2.40
CA LYS A 235 -32.12 9.85 -3.63
C LYS A 235 -30.69 9.74 -4.16
N PRO A 236 -30.44 10.12 -5.44
CA PRO A 236 -29.10 10.16 -5.99
C PRO A 236 -28.16 10.94 -5.06
N LEU A 237 -27.11 10.25 -4.57
CA LEU A 237 -26.16 10.84 -3.65
C LEU A 237 -25.48 12.08 -4.26
N THR A 238 -25.37 13.12 -3.46
CA THR A 238 -24.57 14.29 -3.77
C THR A 238 -23.07 13.94 -3.76
N GLN A 239 -22.24 14.76 -4.41
CA GLN A 239 -20.79 14.54 -4.43
C GLN A 239 -20.15 14.52 -3.03
N PRO A 240 -20.53 15.40 -2.07
CA PRO A 240 -20.01 15.34 -0.70
C PRO A 240 -20.38 14.06 0.06
N GLU A 241 -21.57 13.51 -0.19
CA GLU A 241 -22.03 12.26 0.43
C GLU A 241 -21.24 11.06 -0.10
N LYS A 242 -21.00 11.01 -1.42
CA LYS A 242 -20.12 10.00 -2.03
C LYS A 242 -18.72 10.04 -1.42
N LEU A 243 -18.15 11.23 -1.28
CA LEU A 243 -16.84 11.41 -0.65
C LEU A 243 -16.84 10.98 0.82
N THR A 244 -17.92 11.26 1.56
CA THR A 244 -18.09 10.78 2.95
C THR A 244 -18.07 9.25 3.01
N ILE A 245 -18.79 8.56 2.12
CA ILE A 245 -18.78 7.10 2.04
C ILE A 245 -17.38 6.56 1.72
N GLU A 246 -16.69 7.17 0.75
CA GLU A 246 -15.31 6.78 0.40
C GLU A 246 -14.39 6.92 1.59
N LYS A 247 -14.47 8.02 2.35
CA LYS A 247 -13.63 8.23 3.52
C LYS A 247 -13.99 7.33 4.71
N ILE A 248 -15.27 6.98 4.90
CA ILE A 248 -15.69 5.99 5.90
C ILE A 248 -15.08 4.62 5.57
N LYS A 249 -15.19 4.19 4.30
CA LYS A 249 -14.57 2.93 3.85
C LYS A 249 -13.05 2.98 4.00
N TRP A 250 -12.42 4.10 3.66
CA TRP A 250 -10.99 4.30 3.83
C TRP A 250 -10.56 4.17 5.29
N LEU A 251 -11.29 4.76 6.23
CA LEU A 251 -10.99 4.60 7.67
C LEU A 251 -11.08 3.13 8.10
N ALA A 252 -12.10 2.41 7.65
CA ALA A 252 -12.22 0.98 7.94
C ALA A 252 -11.06 0.18 7.32
N GLN A 253 -10.52 0.61 6.18
CA GLN A 253 -9.35 0.00 5.56
C GLN A 253 -8.02 0.29 6.28
N CYS A 254 -7.98 1.32 7.13
CA CYS A 254 -6.81 1.70 7.92
C CYS A 254 -6.71 0.90 9.23
N ASN A 255 -6.96 -0.40 9.20
CA ASN A 255 -6.78 -1.30 10.33
C ASN A 255 -5.77 -2.40 9.98
N TYR A 256 -4.70 -2.48 10.76
CA TYR A 256 -3.59 -3.41 10.57
C TYR A 256 -3.26 -4.01 11.95
N GLU A 257 -3.32 -5.33 12.11
CA GLU A 257 -2.75 -5.98 13.29
C GLU A 257 -1.23 -6.12 13.11
N ALA A 258 -0.50 -5.96 14.23
CA ALA A 258 0.95 -6.16 14.30
C ALA A 258 1.31 -7.65 14.39
#